data_AF-A0A284VU89-F1
#
_entry.id   AF-A0A284VU89-F1
#
_cell.length_a   1.000
_cell.length_b   1.000
_cell.length_c   1.000
_cell.angle_alpha   90.00
_cell.angle_beta   90.00
_cell.angle_gamma   90.00
#
_symmetry.space_group_name_H-M   'P 1'
#
loop_
_entity.id
_entity.type
_entity.pdbx_description
1 polymer ?
#
loop_
_entity_poly.entity_id
_entity_poly.type
_entity_poly.pdbx_seq_one_letter_code
_entity_poly.pdbx_strand_id
1 'polypeptide(L)' 'MISARQYKCPNCKHMISISNADFIKGIAMASCGGCGRDAFAIEEALLK' A
#
# COMPACT_ATOMS: atom_id res chain seq x y z
N MET A 1 -6.63 -7.42 16.37
CA MET A 1 -7.15 -6.25 15.63
C MET A 1 -6.23 -6.05 14.44
N ILE A 2 -6.72 -6.28 13.22
CA ILE A 2 -5.93 -6.10 12.00
C ILE A 2 -6.06 -4.62 11.63
N SER A 3 -5.07 -3.80 11.97
CA SER A 3 -4.98 -2.44 11.45
C SER A 3 -4.67 -2.53 9.96
N ALA A 4 -5.70 -2.53 9.13
CA ALA A 4 -5.56 -2.34 7.69
C ALA A 4 -5.15 -0.89 7.46
N ARG A 5 -3.87 -0.65 7.19
CA ARG A 5 -3.38 0.67 6.79
C ARG A 5 -3.86 0.95 5.38
N GLN A 6 -4.39 2.14 5.14
CA GLN A 6 -4.90 2.52 3.83
C GLN A 6 -3.86 3.37 3.11
N TYR A 7 -3.44 2.94 1.93
CA TYR A 7 -2.53 3.69 1.09
C TYR A 7 -3.31 4.32 -0.06
N LYS A 8 -3.18 5.64 -0.21
CA LYS A 8 -3.76 6.35 -1.34
C LYS A 8 -2.77 6.37 -2.49
N CYS A 9 -3.11 5.73 -3.60
CA CYS A 9 -2.28 5.75 -4.79
C CYS A 9 -2.03 7.20 -5.24
N PRO A 10 -0.78 7.66 -5.38
CA PRO A 10 -0.49 9.03 -5.77
C PRO A 10 -0.91 9.32 -7.21
N ASN A 11 -1.10 8.29 -8.04
CA ASN A 11 -1.42 8.45 -9.45
C ASN A 11 -2.93 8.62 -9.68
N CYS A 12 -3.73 7.66 -9.23
CA CYS A 12 -5.18 7.66 -9.44
C CYS A 12 -6.01 8.01 -8.21
N LYS A 13 -5.36 8.32 -7.08
CA LYS A 13 -6.02 8.64 -5.80
C LYS A 13 -6.89 7.51 -5.25
N HIS A 14 -6.78 6.29 -5.79
CA HIS A 14 -7.49 5.11 -5.35
C HIS A 14 -6.95 4.64 -3.99
N MET A 15 -7.84 4.27 -3.06
CA MET A 15 -7.44 3.74 -1.76
C MET A 15 -7.19 2.24 -1.84
N ILE A 16 -6.00 1.83 -1.43
CA ILE A 16 -5.55 0.46 -1.40
C ILE A 16 -5.44 0.06 0.07
N SER A 17 -6.03 -1.06 0.45
CA SER A 17 -5.89 -1.58 1.81
C SER A 17 -4.66 -2.47 1.88
N ILE A 18 -3.74 -2.14 2.79
CA ILE A 18 -2.49 -2.87 3.00
C ILE A 18 -2.45 -3.33 4.44
N SER A 19 -2.23 -4.62 4.62
CA SER A 19 -2.12 -5.20 5.96
C SER A 19 -0.69 -5.10 6.46
N ASN A 20 -0.51 -4.93 7.77
CA ASN A 20 0.84 -4.85 8.35
C ASN A 20 1.69 -6.12 8.15
N ALA A 21 1.03 -7.26 7.95
CA ALA A 21 1.68 -8.53 7.61
C ALA A 21 2.35 -8.53 6.23
N ASP A 22 2.04 -7.56 5.38
CA ASP A 22 2.57 -7.43 4.02
C ASP A 22 3.93 -6.69 3.98
N PHE A 23 4.34 -6.09 5.10
CA PHE A 23 5.61 -5.36 5.18
C PHE A 23 6.76 -6.31 5.50
N ILE A 24 7.64 -6.53 4.53
CA ILE A 24 8.90 -7.24 4.72
C ILE A 24 9.99 -6.18 4.88
N LYS A 25 10.65 -6.14 6.06
CA LYS A 25 11.62 -5.07 6.43
C LYS A 25 11.04 -3.64 6.35
N GLY A 26 9.75 -3.46 6.63
CA GLY A 26 9.11 -2.13 6.58
C GLY A 26 8.78 -1.66 5.16
N ILE A 27 8.85 -2.55 4.16
CA ILE A 27 8.40 -2.28 2.80
C ILE A 27 7.33 -3.30 2.44
N ALA A 28 6.15 -2.84 2.01
CA ALA A 28 5.11 -3.69 1.44
C ALA A 28 5.08 -3.53 -0.08
N MET A 29 4.82 -4.61 -0.81
CA MET A 29 4.58 -4.53 -2.24
C MET A 29 3.07 -4.49 -2.49
N ALA A 30 2.56 -3.36 -2.93
CA ALA A 30 1.17 -3.26 -3.34
C ALA A 30 1.07 -2.89 -4.81
N SER A 31 0.07 -3.45 -5.48
CA SER A 31 -0.33 -3.05 -6.82
C SER A 31 -1.60 -2.22 -6.73
N CYS A 32 -1.73 -1.22 -7.59
CA CYS A 32 -2.93 -0.41 -7.65
C CYS A 32 -3.81 -0.88 -8.80
N GLY A 33 -4.80 -1.72 -8.49
CA GLY A 33 -5.77 -2.21 -9.47
C GLY A 33 -6.58 -1.09 -10.13
N GLY A 34 -6.72 0.07 -9.48
CA GLY A 34 -7.48 1.21 -10.02
C GLY A 34 -6.82 1.94 -11.18
N CYS A 35 -5.48 1.93 -11.29
CA CYS A 35 -4.76 2.53 -12.43
C CYS A 35 -3.92 1.53 -13.22
N GLY A 36 -4.00 0.25 -12.88
CA GLY A 36 -3.18 -0.79 -13.49
C GLY A 36 -1.68 -0.60 -13.25
N ARG A 37 -1.29 0.13 -12.19
CA ARG A 37 0.13 0.21 -11.84
C ARG A 37 0.58 -1.15 -11.33
N ASP A 38 1.61 -1.68 -11.98
CA ASP A 38 2.39 -2.83 -11.53
C ASP A 38 2.87 -2.64 -10.09
N ALA A 39 3.17 -3.75 -9.42
CA ALA A 39 3.54 -3.77 -8.01
C ALA A 39 4.61 -2.73 -7.68
N PHE A 40 4.32 -1.85 -6.72
CA PHE A 40 5.23 -0.83 -6.23
C PHE A 40 5.48 -1.02 -4.74
N ALA A 41 6.68 -0.63 -4.33
CA ALA A 41 7.08 -0.64 -2.93
C ALA A 41 6.42 0.52 -2.18
N ILE A 42 5.87 0.23 -1.02
CA ILE A 42 5.31 1.20 -0.08
C ILE A 42 6.06 1.05 1.23
N GLU A 43 6.74 2.10 1.61
CA GLU A 43 7.44 2.17 2.89
C GLU A 43 6.44 2.38 4.02
N GLU A 44 6.62 1.64 5.11
CA GLU A 44 5.78 1.73 6.31
C GLU A 44 5.71 3.16 6.86
N ALA A 45 6.82 3.91 6.74
CA ALA A 45 6.92 5.31 7.15
C ALA A 45 6.00 6.28 6.39
N LEU A 46 5.52 5.89 5.21
CA LEU A 46 4.59 6.70 4.39
C LEU A 46 3.11 6.39 4.68
N LEU A 47 2.80 5.35 5.46
CA LEU A 47 1.43 5.07 5.87
C LEU A 47 1.10 5.81 7.16
N LYS A 48 0.18 6.77 7.04
CA LYS A 48 -0.42 7.50 8.17
C LYS A 48 -1.51 6.67 8.85
#